data_AF-A0A399YUS8-F1
#
_entry.id   AF-A0A399YUS8-F1
#
_cell.length_a   1.000
_cell.length_b   1.000
_cell.length_c   1.000
_cell.angle_alpha   90.00
_cell.angle_beta   90.00
_cell.angle_gamma   90.00
#
_symmetry.space_group_name_H-M   'P 1'
#
loop_
_entity.id
_entity.type
_entity.pdbx_description
1 polymer ?
#
loop_
_entity_poly.entity_id
_entity_poly.type
_entity_poly.pdbx_seq_one_letter_code
_entity_poly.pdbx_strand_id
1 'polypeptide(L)'
;MKKQDIIHIHYPDPIRGTVGDRLALGRRDDEYPGWIWAEADGRAGWVPESWLRIEGESGILLRDYTAAELPLEPGDVVNGDLVEGGWLWSTTAGGQAGWAPLDCLELVRRDGRRAADLRPVSFEIGFTRWAEGSVLARFGDTHVLCNVTIENALPPWLKNRTPPQGWLTAEYAMLPRSTHSRSQREQRWPKGRTQEISRLVGRSLRAAVDLSLLGERTLTVDCDVLQADGGTRTAAITGGWLAVALALRPLIAAGELPAAVLQRQIAAVSVGVAGGQTLLDLDYSEDSAAEVDLNVVMTATGEFIEVQGTAEGAPFGRDQLGDLLDQAAAGIRELNRQQNMILNM
;
A
#
# COMPACT_ATOMS: atom_id res chain seq x y z
N MET A 1 -22.19 0.33 1.91
CA MET A 1 -23.43 0.68 2.62
C MET A 1 -23.68 2.16 2.36
N LYS A 2 -24.90 2.61 2.02
CA LYS A 2 -25.16 4.01 1.65
C LYS A 2 -24.71 4.93 2.79
N LYS A 3 -23.74 5.83 2.54
CA LYS A 3 -23.41 6.95 3.45
C LYS A 3 -24.72 7.70 3.66
N GLN A 4 -25.26 7.64 4.87
CA GLN A 4 -26.40 8.49 5.23
C GLN A 4 -25.95 9.93 5.11
N ASP A 5 -26.80 10.78 4.55
CA ASP A 5 -26.62 12.22 4.58
C ASP A 5 -26.60 12.64 6.06
N ILE A 6 -25.41 12.74 6.66
CA ILE A 6 -25.25 13.31 8.00
C ILE A 6 -25.48 14.81 7.82
N ILE A 7 -26.69 15.25 8.12
CA ILE A 7 -27.04 16.67 8.18
C ILE A 7 -26.38 17.22 9.44
N HIS A 8 -25.13 17.68 9.33
CA HIS A 8 -24.51 18.46 10.39
C HIS A 8 -25.25 19.80 10.50
N ILE A 9 -25.75 20.09 11.71
CA ILE A 9 -26.50 21.30 11.99
C ILE A 9 -25.52 22.46 11.95
N HIS A 10 -25.55 23.23 10.86
CA HIS A 10 -24.72 24.41 10.72
C HIS A 10 -25.13 25.46 11.76
N TYR A 11 -24.30 25.67 12.79
CA TYR A 11 -24.53 26.71 13.80
C TYR A 11 -24.16 28.09 13.22
N PRO A 12 -25.12 29.04 13.11
CA PRO A 12 -24.85 30.34 12.49
C PRO A 12 -23.87 31.23 13.29
N ASP A 13 -23.78 31.01 14.60
CA ASP A 13 -22.87 31.74 15.52
C ASP A 13 -22.25 30.74 16.52
N PRO A 14 -21.23 29.97 16.10
CA PRO A 14 -20.63 28.93 16.93
C PRO A 14 -19.86 29.55 18.11
N ILE A 15 -19.71 28.79 19.20
CA ILE A 15 -18.88 29.23 20.32
C ILE A 15 -17.45 29.56 19.86
N ARG A 16 -16.92 30.65 20.40
CA ARG A 16 -15.58 31.19 20.14
C ARG A 16 -15.00 31.69 21.46
N GLY A 17 -13.74 31.38 21.72
CA GLY A 17 -13.06 31.82 22.93
C GLY A 17 -11.54 31.81 22.77
N THR A 18 -10.88 32.47 23.70
CA THR A 18 -9.42 32.56 23.82
C THR A 18 -8.95 31.83 25.08
N VAL A 19 -7.64 31.56 25.14
CA VAL A 19 -7.03 30.97 26.34
C VAL A 19 -7.46 31.72 27.60
N GLY A 20 -7.99 30.99 28.58
CA GLY A 20 -8.42 31.52 29.87
C GLY A 20 -9.91 31.85 29.98
N ASP A 21 -10.65 31.86 28.86
CA ASP A 21 -12.10 32.08 28.90
C ASP A 21 -12.82 30.93 29.60
N ARG A 22 -13.87 31.27 30.36
CA ARG A 22 -14.65 30.33 31.14
C ARG A 22 -15.94 29.96 30.41
N LEU A 23 -16.19 28.67 30.27
CA LEU A 23 -17.36 28.11 29.61
C LEU A 23 -18.24 27.36 30.63
N ALA A 24 -19.55 27.45 30.48
CA ALA A 24 -20.48 26.55 31.16
C ALA A 24 -20.51 25.21 30.41
N LEU A 25 -20.31 24.10 31.10
CA LEU A 25 -20.22 22.77 30.50
C LEU A 25 -21.54 22.02 30.64
N GLY A 26 -21.96 21.36 29.57
CA GLY A 26 -23.19 20.57 29.49
C GLY A 26 -22.91 19.08 29.33
N ARG A 27 -23.62 18.47 28.38
CA ARG A 27 -23.51 17.04 28.08
C ARG A 27 -22.25 16.72 27.28
N ARG A 28 -21.76 15.49 27.39
CA ARG A 28 -20.76 14.92 26.48
C ARG A 28 -21.41 14.42 25.21
N ASP A 29 -20.61 14.33 24.15
CA ASP A 29 -21.04 13.75 22.88
C ASP A 29 -20.91 12.22 22.94
N ASP A 30 -22.00 11.52 22.62
CA ASP A 30 -22.06 10.05 22.58
C ASP A 30 -21.55 9.50 21.24
N GLU A 31 -21.61 10.29 20.16
CA GLU A 31 -21.17 9.94 18.81
C GLU A 31 -19.68 10.24 18.62
N TYR A 32 -19.19 11.35 19.18
CA TYR A 32 -17.78 11.74 19.14
C TYR A 32 -17.18 11.83 20.57
N PRO A 33 -16.69 10.72 21.14
CA PRO A 33 -16.10 10.72 22.48
C PRO A 33 -14.96 11.73 22.63
N GLY A 34 -14.95 12.43 23.77
CA GLY A 34 -13.96 13.48 24.05
C GLY A 34 -14.42 14.89 23.69
N TRP A 35 -15.65 15.05 23.19
CA TRP A 35 -16.29 16.34 23.00
C TRP A 35 -17.33 16.63 24.09
N ILE A 36 -17.40 17.88 24.56
CA ILE A 36 -18.36 18.35 25.55
C ILE A 36 -19.07 19.60 25.05
N TRP A 37 -20.38 19.67 25.26
CA TRP A 37 -21.19 20.84 24.93
C TRP A 37 -20.81 21.97 25.87
N ALA A 38 -20.56 23.15 25.33
CA ALA A 38 -20.17 24.32 26.10
C ALA A 38 -20.98 25.55 25.68
N GLU A 39 -21.23 26.44 26.65
CA GLU A 39 -21.96 27.69 26.44
C GLU A 39 -21.20 28.87 27.06
N ALA A 40 -21.13 29.98 26.33
CA ALA A 40 -20.59 31.25 26.81
C ALA A 40 -21.16 32.41 25.98
N ASP A 41 -21.49 33.53 26.64
CA ASP A 41 -21.97 34.77 26.01
C ASP A 41 -23.13 34.58 25.00
N GLY A 42 -24.06 33.67 25.31
CA GLY A 42 -25.21 33.36 24.46
C GLY A 42 -24.88 32.51 23.22
N ARG A 43 -23.62 32.07 23.07
CA ARG A 43 -23.18 31.10 22.06
C ARG A 43 -23.02 29.73 22.68
N ALA A 44 -23.16 28.71 21.84
CA ALA A 44 -23.01 27.32 22.24
C ALA A 44 -22.30 26.52 21.14
N GLY A 45 -21.69 25.41 21.54
CA GLY A 45 -21.09 24.47 20.59
C GLY A 45 -20.28 23.39 21.31
N TRP A 46 -19.88 22.39 20.54
CA TRP A 46 -19.00 21.34 21.03
C TRP A 46 -17.57 21.87 21.19
N VAL A 47 -16.89 21.46 22.26
CA VAL A 47 -15.50 21.79 22.57
C VAL A 47 -14.75 20.51 22.94
N PRO A 48 -13.50 20.30 22.49
CA PRO A 48 -12.70 19.18 22.94
C PRO A 48 -12.43 19.22 24.45
N GLU A 49 -12.74 18.14 25.17
CA GLU A 49 -12.44 18.01 26.60
C GLU A 49 -10.95 18.13 26.88
N SER A 50 -10.11 17.66 25.95
CA SER A 50 -8.64 17.77 26.00
C SER A 50 -8.14 19.22 25.99
N TRP A 51 -8.96 20.18 25.54
CA TRP A 51 -8.62 21.59 25.46
C TRP A 51 -9.21 22.40 26.61
N LEU A 52 -9.81 21.72 27.58
CA LEU A 52 -10.42 22.33 28.75
C LEU A 52 -9.71 21.88 30.03
N ARG A 53 -9.52 22.82 30.95
CA ARG A 53 -9.38 22.48 32.37
C ARG A 53 -10.77 22.51 32.99
N ILE A 54 -11.29 21.32 33.27
CA ILE A 54 -12.65 21.15 33.82
C ILE A 54 -12.64 21.41 35.34
N GLU A 55 -13.55 22.25 35.80
CA GLU A 55 -13.77 22.64 37.19
C GLU A 55 -15.28 22.57 37.50
N GLY A 56 -15.75 21.38 37.89
CA GLY A 56 -17.17 21.11 38.15
C GLY A 56 -18.00 21.21 36.88
N GLU A 57 -19.00 22.10 36.89
CA GLU A 57 -19.89 22.39 35.75
C GLU A 57 -19.34 23.49 34.83
N SER A 58 -18.08 23.91 35.02
CA SER A 58 -17.42 24.92 34.21
C SER A 58 -16.09 24.43 33.68
N GLY A 59 -15.63 24.99 32.56
CA GLY A 59 -14.33 24.69 31.96
C GLY A 59 -13.58 25.97 31.63
N ILE A 60 -12.26 25.94 31.75
CA ILE A 60 -11.39 27.04 31.31
C ILE A 60 -10.68 26.59 30.03
N LEU A 61 -10.79 27.38 28.97
CA LEU A 61 -10.11 27.12 27.70
C LEU A 61 -8.59 27.17 27.88
N LEU A 62 -7.91 26.12 27.44
CA LEU A 62 -6.46 26.01 27.44
C LEU A 62 -5.82 26.55 26.16
N ARG A 63 -6.64 26.77 25.12
CA ARG A 63 -6.25 27.19 23.77
C ARG A 63 -7.34 28.07 23.17
N ASP A 64 -6.96 28.92 22.21
CA ASP A 64 -7.91 29.64 21.37
C ASP A 64 -8.75 28.61 20.59
N TYR A 65 -10.06 28.83 20.54
CA TYR A 65 -10.99 27.82 20.04
C TYR A 65 -12.20 28.44 19.34
N THR A 66 -12.68 27.75 18.31
CA THR A 66 -13.99 27.97 17.72
C THR A 66 -14.63 26.64 17.35
N ALA A 67 -15.93 26.50 17.60
CA ALA A 67 -16.74 25.37 17.10
C ALA A 67 -17.25 25.62 15.67
N ALA A 68 -16.54 26.43 14.88
CA ALA A 68 -16.93 26.68 13.51
C ALA A 68 -16.77 25.38 12.71
N GLU A 69 -17.88 24.86 12.21
CA GLU A 69 -17.88 23.73 11.27
C GLU A 69 -17.63 24.25 9.85
N LEU A 70 -16.94 23.44 9.03
CA LEU A 70 -16.69 23.74 7.64
C LEU A 70 -17.79 23.11 6.78
N PRO A 71 -18.67 23.91 6.12
CA PRO A 71 -19.58 23.36 5.14
C PRO A 71 -18.79 22.78 3.96
N LEU A 72 -19.05 21.51 3.64
CA LEU A 72 -18.40 20.79 2.54
C LEU A 72 -19.45 20.14 1.64
N GLU A 73 -19.19 20.18 0.34
CA GLU A 73 -19.91 19.42 -0.67
C GLU A 73 -19.08 18.21 -1.14
N PRO A 74 -19.72 17.11 -1.59
CA PRO A 74 -19.00 15.98 -2.15
C PRO A 74 -18.06 16.41 -3.31
N GLY A 75 -16.76 16.19 -3.12
CA GLY A 75 -15.72 16.57 -4.09
C GLY A 75 -14.90 17.79 -3.67
N ASP A 76 -15.27 18.49 -2.60
CA ASP A 76 -14.43 19.54 -2.02
C ASP A 76 -13.10 18.96 -1.53
N VAL A 77 -12.02 19.70 -1.79
CA VAL A 77 -10.68 19.37 -1.32
C VAL A 77 -10.31 20.33 -0.20
N VAL A 78 -9.94 19.76 0.94
CA VAL A 78 -9.52 20.49 2.14
C VAL A 78 -8.13 20.04 2.58
N ASN A 79 -7.42 20.94 3.25
CA ASN A 79 -6.17 20.63 3.95
C ASN A 79 -6.40 20.79 5.45
N GLY A 80 -5.83 19.90 6.25
CA GLY A 80 -5.84 20.01 7.70
C GLY A 80 -4.69 19.25 8.32
N ASP A 81 -4.19 19.75 9.45
CA ASP A 81 -3.07 19.20 10.21
C ASP A 81 -3.41 18.96 11.69
N LEU A 82 -4.62 19.35 12.11
CA LEU A 82 -5.09 19.21 13.48
C LEU A 82 -6.31 18.30 13.54
N VAL A 83 -6.09 17.09 14.07
CA VAL A 83 -7.12 16.10 14.35
C VAL A 83 -7.43 16.10 15.85
N GLU A 84 -8.71 16.16 16.21
CA GLU A 84 -9.17 16.08 17.59
C GLU A 84 -10.50 15.32 17.66
N GLY A 85 -10.56 14.27 18.48
CA GLY A 85 -11.80 13.52 18.76
C GLY A 85 -12.65 13.14 17.54
N GLY A 86 -12.03 12.70 16.44
CA GLY A 86 -12.76 12.31 15.22
C GLY A 86 -13.04 13.44 14.22
N TRP A 87 -12.53 14.65 14.46
CA TRP A 87 -12.70 15.80 13.56
C TRP A 87 -11.34 16.36 13.11
N LEU A 88 -11.32 16.92 11.90
CA LEU A 88 -10.17 17.60 11.31
C LEU A 88 -10.47 19.10 11.19
N TRP A 89 -9.60 19.93 11.76
CA TRP A 89 -9.60 21.36 11.43
C TRP A 89 -9.11 21.53 9.99
N SER A 90 -10.04 21.92 9.13
CA SER A 90 -9.92 21.87 7.68
C SER A 90 -9.91 23.27 7.09
N THR A 91 -9.16 23.48 6.01
CA THR A 91 -9.11 24.74 5.25
C THR A 91 -9.30 24.46 3.77
N THR A 92 -10.25 25.16 3.13
CA THR A 92 -10.50 25.07 1.68
C THR A 92 -9.49 25.91 0.89
N ALA A 93 -9.39 25.69 -0.43
CA ALA A 93 -8.59 26.54 -1.32
C ALA A 93 -9.00 28.03 -1.29
N GLY A 94 -10.26 28.33 -0.94
CA GLY A 94 -10.76 29.69 -0.74
C GLY A 94 -10.38 30.34 0.58
N GLY A 95 -9.66 29.61 1.46
CA GLY A 95 -9.23 30.10 2.77
C GLY A 95 -10.28 30.02 3.87
N GLN A 96 -11.43 29.39 3.62
CA GLN A 96 -12.43 29.13 4.65
C GLN A 96 -11.94 27.98 5.53
N ALA A 97 -11.99 28.15 6.85
CA ALA A 97 -11.55 27.15 7.81
C ALA A 97 -12.64 26.79 8.82
N GLY A 98 -12.67 25.53 9.24
CA GLY A 98 -13.62 24.99 10.21
C GLY A 98 -13.40 23.50 10.44
N TRP A 99 -14.07 22.94 11.44
CA TRP A 99 -14.07 21.51 11.73
C TRP A 99 -14.87 20.73 10.69
N ALA A 100 -14.31 19.64 10.20
CA ALA A 100 -15.00 18.65 9.38
C ALA A 100 -14.83 17.26 10.02
N PRO A 101 -15.90 16.45 10.14
CA PRO A 101 -15.80 15.12 10.71
C PRO A 101 -14.96 14.20 9.81
N LEU A 102 -14.05 13.41 10.38
CA LEU A 102 -13.19 12.52 9.61
C LEU A 102 -13.99 11.50 8.79
N ASP A 103 -15.15 11.07 9.30
CA ASP A 103 -16.01 10.07 8.65
C ASP A 103 -16.64 10.58 7.33
N CYS A 104 -16.69 11.91 7.13
CA CYS A 104 -17.12 12.51 5.86
C CYS A 104 -15.95 12.79 4.90
N LEU A 105 -14.71 12.68 5.37
CA LEU A 105 -13.50 12.96 4.60
C LEU A 105 -12.86 11.67 4.07
N GLU A 106 -12.12 11.81 2.96
CA GLU A 106 -11.25 10.76 2.43
C GLU A 106 -9.88 11.41 2.17
N LEU A 107 -8.78 10.74 2.51
CA LEU A 107 -7.45 11.28 2.23
C LEU A 107 -7.26 11.29 0.72
N VAL A 108 -7.12 12.48 0.14
CA VAL A 108 -6.70 12.63 -1.25
C VAL A 108 -5.19 12.48 -1.28
N ARG A 109 -4.72 11.42 -1.93
CA ARG A 109 -3.29 11.15 -2.09
C ARG A 109 -2.67 12.21 -3.01
N ARG A 110 -1.35 12.40 -2.93
CA ARG A 110 -0.64 13.46 -3.69
C ARG A 110 -0.83 13.34 -5.20
N ASP A 111 -1.03 12.13 -5.68
CA ASP A 111 -1.26 11.80 -7.08
C ASP A 111 -2.75 11.75 -7.47
N GLY A 112 -3.65 12.12 -6.55
CA GLY A 112 -5.10 12.15 -6.76
C GLY A 112 -5.79 10.80 -6.65
N ARG A 113 -5.07 9.72 -6.25
CA ARG A 113 -5.68 8.41 -6.01
C ARG A 113 -6.50 8.36 -4.73
N ARG A 114 -7.49 7.47 -4.72
CA ARG A 114 -8.18 7.06 -3.49
C ARG A 114 -7.33 6.08 -2.68
N ALA A 115 -7.73 5.85 -1.44
CA ALA A 115 -7.04 4.95 -0.53
C ALA A 115 -6.86 3.53 -1.12
N ALA A 116 -7.91 2.99 -1.75
CA ALA A 116 -7.93 1.63 -2.28
C ALA A 116 -7.54 1.51 -3.77
N ASP A 117 -6.95 2.55 -4.37
CA ASP A 117 -6.55 2.55 -5.78
C ASP A 117 -5.07 2.16 -5.95
N LEU A 118 -4.80 1.25 -6.89
CA LEU A 118 -3.45 1.02 -7.41
C LEU A 118 -2.95 2.27 -8.15
N ARG A 119 -1.62 2.45 -8.24
CA ARG A 119 -1.02 3.35 -9.23
C ARG A 119 -1.35 2.89 -10.65
N PRO A 120 -1.12 3.74 -11.66
CA PRO A 120 -1.11 3.29 -13.05
C PRO A 120 -0.11 2.13 -13.23
N VAL A 121 -0.63 0.94 -13.52
CA VAL A 121 0.19 -0.25 -13.75
C VAL A 121 0.27 -0.55 -15.25
N SER A 122 1.47 -0.87 -15.73
CA SER A 122 1.68 -1.35 -17.10
C SER A 122 2.81 -2.35 -17.17
N PHE A 123 2.76 -3.21 -18.19
CA PHE A 123 3.80 -4.20 -18.45
C PHE A 123 4.16 -4.17 -19.92
N GLU A 124 5.44 -3.98 -20.21
CA GLU A 124 6.00 -4.01 -21.54
C GLU A 124 6.74 -5.34 -21.74
N ILE A 125 6.17 -6.24 -22.55
CA ILE A 125 6.71 -7.58 -22.80
C ILE A 125 7.79 -7.55 -23.88
N GLY A 126 8.73 -8.51 -23.82
CA GLY A 126 9.81 -8.62 -24.80
C GLY A 126 10.78 -7.44 -24.76
N PHE A 127 10.90 -6.77 -23.59
CA PHE A 127 11.72 -5.57 -23.43
C PHE A 127 13.18 -5.80 -23.80
N THR A 128 13.76 -6.92 -23.34
CA THR A 128 15.05 -7.40 -23.82
C THR A 128 14.87 -8.55 -24.80
N ARG A 129 15.75 -8.59 -25.82
CA ARG A 129 15.70 -9.59 -26.90
C ARG A 129 16.17 -10.98 -26.46
N TRP A 130 17.08 -11.04 -25.51
CA TRP A 130 17.89 -12.24 -25.26
C TRP A 130 17.33 -13.15 -24.18
N ALA A 131 16.58 -12.62 -23.22
CA ALA A 131 15.95 -13.43 -22.17
C ALA A 131 14.77 -14.21 -22.74
N GLU A 132 14.58 -15.47 -22.31
CA GLU A 132 13.45 -16.29 -22.73
C GLU A 132 12.11 -15.66 -22.32
N GLY A 133 12.09 -14.94 -21.20
CA GLY A 133 11.00 -14.07 -20.80
C GLY A 133 11.52 -12.71 -20.33
N SER A 134 10.95 -11.63 -20.83
CA SER A 134 11.36 -10.27 -20.45
C SER A 134 10.15 -9.37 -20.30
N VAL A 135 10.04 -8.69 -19.16
CA VAL A 135 8.95 -7.77 -18.84
C VAL A 135 9.52 -6.54 -18.14
N LEU A 136 9.22 -5.36 -18.64
CA LEU A 136 9.37 -4.12 -17.87
C LEU A 136 8.05 -3.78 -17.21
N ALA A 137 7.97 -4.02 -15.90
CA ALA A 137 6.81 -3.72 -15.07
C ALA A 137 6.91 -2.30 -14.52
N ARG A 138 5.83 -1.52 -14.63
CA ARG A 138 5.73 -0.15 -14.12
C ARG A 138 4.52 -0.01 -13.21
N PHE A 139 4.76 0.51 -12.01
CA PHE A 139 3.76 0.80 -10.97
C PHE A 139 3.93 2.28 -10.63
N GLY A 140 3.21 3.15 -11.33
CA GLY A 140 3.52 4.58 -11.36
C GLY A 140 4.98 4.81 -11.76
N ASP A 141 5.74 5.46 -10.90
CA ASP A 141 7.16 5.77 -11.10
C ASP A 141 8.12 4.65 -10.66
N THR A 142 7.62 3.53 -10.13
CA THR A 142 8.44 2.33 -9.88
C THR A 142 8.54 1.47 -11.13
N HIS A 143 9.74 1.34 -11.68
CA HIS A 143 10.02 0.58 -12.91
C HIS A 143 11.01 -0.55 -12.63
N VAL A 144 10.59 -1.78 -12.86
CA VAL A 144 11.39 -2.99 -12.62
C VAL A 144 11.46 -3.81 -13.90
N LEU A 145 12.68 -4.05 -14.38
CA LEU A 145 12.94 -4.99 -15.46
C LEU A 145 13.07 -6.39 -14.88
N CYS A 146 12.18 -7.29 -15.28
CA CYS A 146 12.18 -8.70 -14.92
C CYS A 146 12.59 -9.52 -16.14
N ASN A 147 13.77 -10.13 -16.10
CA ASN A 147 14.25 -11.08 -17.10
C ASN A 147 14.27 -12.49 -16.52
N VAL A 148 13.97 -13.47 -17.36
CA VAL A 148 14.05 -14.88 -17.01
C VAL A 148 15.00 -15.55 -17.99
N THR A 149 16.05 -16.15 -17.43
CA THR A 149 16.98 -17.02 -18.15
C THR A 149 16.69 -18.46 -17.81
N ILE A 150 16.62 -19.33 -18.82
CA ILE A 150 16.45 -20.79 -18.64
C ILE A 150 17.77 -21.51 -18.93
N GLU A 151 18.31 -22.18 -17.92
CA GLU A 151 19.54 -22.97 -18.05
C GLU A 151 19.25 -24.47 -17.90
N ASN A 152 19.82 -25.29 -18.78
CA ASN A 152 19.80 -26.76 -18.66
C ASN A 152 20.86 -27.25 -17.67
N ALA A 153 20.82 -26.69 -16.47
CA ALA A 153 21.73 -27.01 -15.37
C ALA A 153 20.99 -26.86 -14.04
N LEU A 154 21.32 -27.73 -13.08
CA LEU A 154 20.82 -27.66 -11.71
C LEU A 154 21.89 -27.17 -10.74
N PRO A 155 21.50 -26.52 -9.62
CA PRO A 155 22.40 -26.25 -8.52
C PRO A 155 23.10 -27.53 -8.03
N PRO A 156 24.38 -27.47 -7.59
CA PRO A 156 25.14 -28.66 -7.21
C PRO A 156 24.44 -29.55 -6.16
N TRP A 157 23.72 -28.95 -5.22
CA TRP A 157 22.98 -29.66 -4.17
C TRP A 157 21.70 -30.35 -4.66
N LEU A 158 21.26 -30.09 -5.90
CA LEU A 158 20.04 -30.64 -6.50
C LEU A 158 20.32 -31.69 -7.60
N LYS A 159 21.52 -31.71 -8.18
CA LYS A 159 21.91 -32.58 -9.32
C LYS A 159 21.70 -34.08 -9.12
N ASN A 160 21.77 -34.56 -7.88
CA ASN A 160 21.70 -36.00 -7.55
C ASN A 160 20.38 -36.38 -6.87
N ARG A 161 19.35 -35.52 -6.96
CA ARG A 161 18.05 -35.80 -6.34
C ARG A 161 17.26 -36.80 -7.19
N THR A 162 16.64 -37.76 -6.52
CA THR A 162 15.71 -38.72 -7.14
C THR A 162 14.33 -38.58 -6.49
N PRO A 163 13.26 -38.23 -7.23
CA PRO A 163 13.25 -37.89 -8.66
C PRO A 163 13.96 -36.54 -8.97
N PRO A 164 14.40 -36.33 -10.22
CA PRO A 164 14.91 -35.03 -10.67
C PRO A 164 13.88 -33.92 -10.45
N GLN A 165 14.37 -32.74 -10.12
CA GLN A 165 13.52 -31.58 -9.85
C GLN A 165 14.23 -30.33 -10.36
N GLY A 166 13.48 -29.47 -11.06
CA GLY A 166 13.97 -28.18 -11.51
C GLY A 166 14.13 -27.19 -10.36
N TRP A 167 14.64 -26.01 -10.68
CA TRP A 167 14.83 -24.95 -9.71
C TRP A 167 14.40 -23.60 -10.26
N LEU A 168 13.93 -22.72 -9.36
CA LEU A 168 13.74 -21.31 -9.66
C LEU A 168 14.44 -20.50 -8.58
N THR A 169 15.28 -19.58 -9.00
CA THR A 169 15.96 -18.60 -8.14
C THR A 169 15.72 -17.19 -8.67
N ALA A 170 15.98 -16.18 -7.84
CA ALA A 170 15.86 -14.80 -8.24
C ALA A 170 17.04 -13.98 -7.73
N GLU A 171 17.43 -12.99 -8.52
CA GLU A 171 18.38 -11.95 -8.16
C GLU A 171 17.66 -10.60 -8.25
N TYR A 172 17.80 -9.79 -7.21
CA TYR A 172 17.24 -8.45 -7.16
C TYR A 172 18.39 -7.45 -7.11
N ALA A 173 18.31 -6.41 -7.92
CA ALA A 173 19.29 -5.33 -7.90
C ALA A 173 18.60 -3.98 -8.09
N MET A 174 19.18 -2.93 -7.52
CA MET A 174 18.75 -1.56 -7.77
C MET A 174 19.86 -0.80 -8.49
N LEU A 175 19.53 -0.12 -9.58
CA LEU A 175 20.50 0.75 -10.23
C LEU A 175 20.96 1.85 -9.26
N PRO A 176 22.23 2.27 -9.30
CA PRO A 176 22.77 3.31 -8.40
C PRO A 176 21.96 4.61 -8.36
N ARG A 177 21.23 4.92 -9.43
CA ARG A 177 20.42 6.13 -9.57
C ARG A 177 18.93 5.84 -9.79
N SER A 178 18.46 4.70 -9.30
CA SER A 178 17.04 4.36 -9.30
C SER A 178 16.24 5.19 -8.29
N THR A 179 16.88 5.71 -7.23
CA THR A 179 16.28 6.53 -6.16
C THR A 179 16.67 8.01 -6.26
N HIS A 180 16.00 8.88 -5.48
CA HIS A 180 16.29 10.32 -5.42
C HIS A 180 17.76 10.64 -5.07
N SER A 181 18.38 9.85 -4.20
CA SER A 181 19.80 9.90 -3.86
C SER A 181 20.57 8.76 -4.53
N ARG A 182 21.85 8.98 -4.86
CA ARG A 182 22.65 7.95 -5.53
C ARG A 182 23.12 6.93 -4.48
N SER A 183 22.82 5.66 -4.69
CA SER A 183 23.38 4.56 -3.91
C SER A 183 24.68 4.05 -4.52
N GLN A 184 25.56 3.46 -3.71
CA GLN A 184 26.74 2.77 -4.22
C GLN A 184 26.33 1.44 -4.86
N ARG A 185 26.88 1.14 -6.04
CA ARG A 185 26.69 -0.15 -6.71
C ARG A 185 27.23 -1.29 -5.83
N GLU A 186 26.43 -2.33 -5.64
CA GLU A 186 26.80 -3.54 -4.92
C GLU A 186 27.66 -4.42 -5.84
N GLN A 187 28.99 -4.31 -5.73
CA GLN A 187 29.92 -5.02 -6.63
C GLN A 187 30.42 -6.37 -6.12
N ARG A 188 30.45 -6.56 -4.79
CA ARG A 188 31.04 -7.76 -4.17
C ARG A 188 29.99 -8.62 -3.50
N TRP A 189 29.27 -8.02 -2.55
CA TRP A 189 28.30 -8.72 -1.74
C TRP A 189 26.98 -7.95 -1.73
N PRO A 190 25.84 -8.63 -1.96
CA PRO A 190 24.55 -8.01 -1.84
C PRO A 190 24.31 -7.58 -0.38
N LYS A 191 23.70 -6.42 -0.17
CA LYS A 191 23.30 -5.98 1.17
C LYS A 191 22.19 -6.87 1.74
N GLY A 192 21.96 -6.79 3.05
CA GLY A 192 20.91 -7.56 3.73
C GLY A 192 19.54 -7.42 3.05
N ARG A 193 19.12 -6.18 2.74
CA ARG A 193 17.87 -5.89 2.02
C ARG A 193 17.82 -6.55 0.63
N THR A 194 18.92 -6.49 -0.13
CA THR A 194 19.03 -7.14 -1.45
C THR A 194 18.84 -8.65 -1.32
N GLN A 195 19.51 -9.27 -0.34
CA GLN A 195 19.39 -10.72 -0.07
C GLN A 195 17.98 -11.13 0.37
N GLU A 196 17.36 -10.34 1.26
CA GLU A 196 15.99 -10.52 1.71
C GLU A 196 15.02 -10.55 0.52
N ILE A 197 15.09 -9.52 -0.34
CA ILE A 197 14.19 -9.38 -1.49
C ILE A 197 14.44 -10.47 -2.53
N SER A 198 15.70 -10.78 -2.87
CA SER A 198 16.02 -11.90 -3.78
C SER A 198 15.40 -13.21 -3.27
N ARG A 199 15.50 -13.47 -1.97
CA ARG A 199 14.91 -14.66 -1.35
C ARG A 199 13.38 -14.62 -1.36
N LEU A 200 12.77 -13.46 -1.10
CA LEU A 200 11.32 -13.24 -1.17
C LEU A 200 10.82 -13.53 -2.59
N VAL A 201 11.35 -12.85 -3.60
CA VAL A 201 10.97 -13.05 -5.02
C VAL A 201 11.12 -14.51 -5.41
N GLY A 202 12.25 -15.14 -5.08
CA GLY A 202 12.48 -16.55 -5.39
C GLY A 202 11.50 -17.49 -4.68
N ARG A 203 11.14 -17.24 -3.41
CA ARG A 203 10.12 -18.05 -2.70
C ARG A 203 8.76 -17.88 -3.33
N SER A 204 8.36 -16.65 -3.62
CA SER A 204 7.07 -16.34 -4.24
C SER A 204 6.92 -17.04 -5.59
N LEU A 205 7.89 -16.87 -6.49
CA LEU A 205 7.82 -17.42 -7.84
C LEU A 205 7.94 -18.95 -7.87
N ARG A 206 8.67 -19.57 -6.92
CA ARG A 206 8.65 -21.04 -6.78
C ARG A 206 7.26 -21.59 -6.46
N ALA A 207 6.39 -20.83 -5.79
CA ALA A 207 5.01 -21.27 -5.53
C ALA A 207 4.11 -21.25 -6.79
N ALA A 208 4.53 -20.55 -7.84
CA ALA A 208 3.83 -20.48 -9.12
C ALA A 208 4.19 -21.62 -10.10
N VAL A 209 5.31 -22.31 -9.88
CA VAL A 209 5.87 -23.30 -10.82
C VAL A 209 5.94 -24.69 -10.18
N ASP A 210 5.45 -25.70 -10.88
CA ASP A 210 5.70 -27.09 -10.51
C ASP A 210 7.13 -27.47 -10.87
N LEU A 211 8.03 -27.39 -9.89
CA LEU A 211 9.43 -27.74 -10.08
C LEU A 211 9.64 -29.22 -10.46
N SER A 212 8.70 -30.11 -10.16
CA SER A 212 8.80 -31.52 -10.57
C SER A 212 8.54 -31.73 -12.07
N LEU A 213 7.78 -30.82 -12.68
CA LEU A 213 7.45 -30.84 -14.11
C LEU A 213 8.42 -30.02 -14.96
N LEU A 214 9.26 -29.21 -14.34
CA LEU A 214 10.23 -28.33 -15.01
C LEU A 214 11.41 -29.09 -15.64
N GLY A 215 11.63 -30.34 -15.21
CA GLY A 215 12.80 -31.14 -15.59
C GLY A 215 14.08 -30.60 -14.96
N GLU A 216 15.24 -30.99 -15.51
CA GLU A 216 16.56 -30.56 -15.00
C GLU A 216 16.96 -29.15 -15.47
N ARG A 217 16.06 -28.18 -15.28
CA ARG A 217 16.25 -26.78 -15.67
C ARG A 217 16.26 -25.87 -14.45
N THR A 218 17.06 -24.82 -14.52
CA THR A 218 17.01 -23.69 -13.58
C THR A 218 16.46 -22.47 -14.28
N LEU A 219 15.45 -21.85 -13.67
CA LEU A 219 14.98 -20.51 -14.02
C LEU A 219 15.67 -19.51 -13.10
N THR A 220 16.43 -18.59 -13.67
CA THR A 220 17.00 -17.44 -12.96
C THR A 220 16.19 -16.21 -13.32
N VAL A 221 15.57 -15.59 -12.32
CA VAL A 221 14.74 -14.39 -12.48
C VAL A 221 15.51 -13.16 -12.00
N ASP A 222 15.98 -12.34 -12.93
CA ASP A 222 16.69 -11.11 -12.65
C ASP A 222 15.70 -9.94 -12.58
N CYS A 223 15.61 -9.30 -11.42
CA CYS A 223 14.74 -8.16 -11.15
C CYS A 223 15.59 -6.90 -10.92
N ASP A 224 15.79 -6.13 -11.98
CA ASP A 224 16.56 -4.89 -11.97
C ASP A 224 15.64 -3.68 -11.84
N VAL A 225 15.74 -2.97 -10.71
CA VAL A 225 15.01 -1.73 -10.49
C VAL A 225 15.71 -0.59 -11.23
N LEU A 226 15.04 -0.09 -12.26
CA LEU A 226 15.50 1.02 -13.09
C LEU A 226 15.14 2.36 -12.45
N GLN A 227 13.95 2.45 -11.87
CA GLN A 227 13.43 3.60 -11.14
C GLN A 227 12.62 3.12 -9.93
N ALA A 228 12.77 3.77 -8.79
CA ALA A 228 12.19 3.35 -7.52
C ALA A 228 11.42 4.49 -6.86
N ASP A 229 10.13 4.25 -6.63
CA ASP A 229 9.20 5.13 -5.95
C ASP A 229 8.25 4.32 -5.05
N GLY A 230 8.79 3.42 -4.22
CA GLY A 230 7.99 2.52 -3.36
C GLY A 230 7.47 1.26 -4.07
N GLY A 231 7.23 0.18 -3.33
CA GLY A 231 6.67 -1.07 -3.89
C GLY A 231 7.58 -1.85 -4.85
N THR A 232 8.91 -1.61 -4.86
CA THR A 232 9.80 -2.26 -5.85
C THR A 232 9.84 -3.79 -5.74
N ARG A 233 9.74 -4.34 -4.52
CA ARG A 233 9.77 -5.80 -4.28
C ARG A 233 8.50 -6.49 -4.78
N THR A 234 7.35 -5.84 -4.63
CA THR A 234 6.05 -6.36 -5.04
C THR A 234 5.87 -6.23 -6.56
N ALA A 235 6.32 -5.12 -7.15
CA ALA A 235 6.44 -4.97 -8.60
C ALA A 235 7.36 -6.04 -9.22
N ALA A 236 8.48 -6.36 -8.57
CA ALA A 236 9.39 -7.43 -9.00
C ALA A 236 8.74 -8.82 -9.00
N ILE A 237 7.91 -9.15 -8.01
CA ILE A 237 7.18 -10.43 -7.98
C ILE A 237 6.11 -10.47 -9.09
N THR A 238 5.31 -9.41 -9.21
CA THR A 238 4.20 -9.35 -10.17
C THR A 238 4.70 -9.36 -11.61
N GLY A 239 5.76 -8.60 -11.92
CA GLY A 239 6.44 -8.62 -13.22
C GLY A 239 7.21 -9.91 -13.46
N GLY A 240 7.88 -10.44 -12.43
CA GLY A 240 8.64 -11.69 -12.48
C GLY A 240 7.77 -12.89 -12.82
N TRP A 241 6.54 -12.98 -12.27
CA TRP A 241 5.60 -14.04 -12.63
C TRP A 241 5.23 -13.98 -14.11
N LEU A 242 4.94 -12.78 -14.63
CA LEU A 242 4.60 -12.61 -16.03
C LEU A 242 5.77 -12.99 -16.95
N ALA A 243 6.99 -12.61 -16.57
CA ALA A 243 8.20 -13.00 -17.30
C ALA A 243 8.43 -14.52 -17.28
N VAL A 244 8.18 -15.20 -16.15
CA VAL A 244 8.25 -16.67 -16.05
C VAL A 244 7.21 -17.33 -16.95
N ALA A 245 5.96 -16.84 -16.94
CA ALA A 245 4.91 -17.35 -17.80
C ALA A 245 5.28 -17.23 -19.29
N LEU A 246 5.84 -16.07 -19.68
CA LEU A 246 6.32 -15.85 -21.05
C LEU A 246 7.49 -16.77 -21.41
N ALA A 247 8.45 -17.00 -20.50
CA ALA A 247 9.59 -17.87 -20.74
C ALA A 247 9.20 -19.35 -20.91
N LEU A 248 8.20 -19.82 -20.16
CA LEU A 248 7.73 -21.20 -20.23
C LEU A 248 6.83 -21.46 -21.44
N ARG A 249 6.14 -20.44 -21.96
CA ARG A 249 5.14 -20.58 -23.02
C ARG A 249 5.69 -21.23 -24.30
N PRO A 250 6.87 -20.87 -24.84
CA PRO A 250 7.44 -21.55 -26.01
C PRO A 250 7.74 -23.04 -25.76
N LEU A 251 8.27 -23.39 -24.58
CA LEU A 251 8.59 -24.76 -24.21
C LEU A 251 7.32 -25.62 -24.08
N ILE A 252 6.24 -25.03 -23.54
CA ILE A 252 4.93 -25.67 -23.48
C ILE A 252 4.35 -25.86 -24.89
N ALA A 253 4.43 -24.83 -25.74
CA ALA A 253 3.93 -24.90 -27.11
C ALA A 253 4.70 -25.92 -27.96
N ALA A 254 5.99 -26.12 -27.70
CA ALA A 254 6.83 -27.13 -28.34
C ALA A 254 6.61 -28.56 -27.79
N GLY A 255 5.84 -28.71 -26.70
CA GLY A 255 5.63 -29.99 -26.02
C GLY A 255 6.80 -30.48 -25.17
N GLU A 256 7.80 -29.63 -24.92
CA GLU A 256 8.95 -29.95 -24.05
C GLU A 256 8.58 -29.94 -22.57
N LEU A 257 7.58 -29.15 -22.20
CA LEU A 257 7.03 -29.06 -20.85
C LEU A 257 5.50 -29.21 -20.89
N PRO A 258 4.89 -29.87 -19.91
CA PRO A 258 3.44 -29.89 -19.80
C PRO A 258 2.90 -28.51 -19.40
N ALA A 259 1.71 -28.13 -19.86
CA ALA A 259 1.08 -26.87 -19.48
C ALA A 259 0.92 -26.70 -17.96
N ALA A 260 0.76 -27.81 -17.23
CA ALA A 260 0.67 -27.84 -15.77
C ALA A 260 1.94 -27.37 -15.03
N VAL A 261 3.07 -27.15 -15.72
CA VAL A 261 4.29 -26.62 -15.10
C VAL A 261 4.09 -25.23 -14.51
N LEU A 262 3.23 -24.40 -15.11
CA LEU A 262 2.81 -23.11 -14.56
C LEU A 262 1.52 -23.33 -13.74
N GLN A 263 1.67 -23.56 -12.43
CA GLN A 263 0.56 -24.01 -11.57
C GLN A 263 -0.38 -22.89 -11.17
N ARG A 264 0.17 -21.74 -10.77
CA ARG A 264 -0.59 -20.68 -10.13
C ARG A 264 -0.25 -19.34 -10.74
N GLN A 265 -1.29 -18.56 -11.00
CA GLN A 265 -1.12 -17.12 -11.19
C GLN A 265 -0.89 -16.48 -9.83
N ILE A 266 0.14 -15.62 -9.75
CA ILE A 266 0.47 -14.90 -8.52
C ILE A 266 0.75 -13.43 -8.82
N ALA A 267 0.42 -12.58 -7.86
CA ALA A 267 0.83 -11.18 -7.84
C ALA A 267 1.08 -10.74 -6.40
N ALA A 268 1.74 -9.60 -6.27
CA ALA A 268 2.06 -8.98 -5.00
C ALA A 268 1.80 -7.48 -5.03
N VAL A 269 1.41 -6.92 -3.88
CA VAL A 269 1.17 -5.50 -3.70
C VAL A 269 1.59 -5.07 -2.29
N SER A 270 1.98 -3.81 -2.14
CA SER A 270 2.17 -3.20 -0.83
C SER A 270 0.85 -2.60 -0.34
N VAL A 271 0.64 -2.65 0.96
CA VAL A 271 -0.45 -1.95 1.67
C VAL A 271 0.12 -1.39 2.96
N GLY A 272 -0.49 -0.36 3.52
CA GLY A 272 0.05 0.27 4.71
C GLY A 272 -0.92 1.25 5.33
N VAL A 273 -0.57 1.76 6.50
CA VAL A 273 -1.33 2.77 7.22
C VAL A 273 -0.53 4.04 7.23
N ALA A 274 -1.08 5.13 6.68
CA ALA A 274 -0.45 6.45 6.72
C ALA A 274 -1.51 7.51 7.02
N GLY A 275 -1.25 8.36 8.01
CA GLY A 275 -2.22 9.34 8.49
C GLY A 275 -3.47 8.67 9.07
N GLY A 276 -3.31 7.50 9.70
CA GLY A 276 -4.40 6.68 10.23
C GLY A 276 -5.29 6.00 9.17
N GLN A 277 -5.02 6.15 7.86
CA GLN A 277 -5.80 5.53 6.79
C GLN A 277 -5.08 4.35 6.16
N THR A 278 -5.84 3.30 5.83
CA THR A 278 -5.32 2.13 5.11
C THR A 278 -5.22 2.43 3.63
N LEU A 279 -4.00 2.40 3.08
CA LEU A 279 -3.67 2.72 1.69
C LEU A 279 -3.17 1.48 0.94
N LEU A 280 -3.57 1.38 -0.33
CA LEU A 280 -3.11 0.39 -1.29
C LEU A 280 -1.98 0.95 -2.16
N ASP A 281 -0.96 0.13 -2.42
CA ASP A 281 0.14 0.41 -3.36
C ASP A 281 0.82 1.76 -3.09
N LEU A 282 1.59 1.78 -1.99
CA LEU A 282 2.26 2.96 -1.47
C LEU A 282 3.40 3.41 -2.40
N ASP A 283 3.46 4.72 -2.65
CA ASP A 283 4.64 5.37 -3.21
C ASP A 283 5.74 5.57 -2.16
N TYR A 284 6.91 6.08 -2.55
CA TYR A 284 8.01 6.25 -1.59
C TYR A 284 7.66 7.24 -0.47
N SER A 285 6.93 8.31 -0.78
CA SER A 285 6.57 9.32 0.21
C SER A 285 5.60 8.77 1.25
N GLU A 286 4.65 7.96 0.82
CA GLU A 286 3.68 7.29 1.68
C GLU A 286 4.34 6.19 2.52
N ASP A 287 5.17 5.34 1.90
CA ASP A 287 5.91 4.25 2.57
C ASP A 287 6.85 4.82 3.65
N SER A 288 7.55 5.92 3.35
CA SER A 288 8.46 6.57 4.31
C SER A 288 7.76 7.22 5.50
N ALA A 289 6.46 7.50 5.38
CA ALA A 289 5.64 8.12 6.41
C ALA A 289 4.65 7.12 7.04
N ALA A 290 4.68 5.86 6.64
CA ALA A 290 3.73 4.85 7.08
C ALA A 290 3.96 4.48 8.55
N GLU A 291 2.87 4.32 9.28
CA GLU A 291 2.84 3.78 10.64
C GLU A 291 3.00 2.26 10.63
N VAL A 292 2.48 1.64 9.57
CA VAL A 292 2.49 0.19 9.32
C VAL A 292 2.68 -0.02 7.83
N ASP A 293 3.60 -0.91 7.44
CA ASP A 293 3.80 -1.32 6.05
C ASP A 293 3.70 -2.85 5.92
N LEU A 294 3.02 -3.29 4.87
CA LEU A 294 2.85 -4.69 4.53
C LEU A 294 3.19 -4.94 3.07
N ASN A 295 3.82 -6.08 2.84
CA ASN A 295 4.01 -6.68 1.52
C ASN A 295 3.24 -8.00 1.48
N VAL A 296 2.30 -8.11 0.55
CA VAL A 296 1.39 -9.25 0.46
C VAL A 296 1.56 -9.92 -0.89
N VAL A 297 1.70 -11.25 -0.89
CA VAL A 297 1.80 -12.10 -2.08
C VAL A 297 0.69 -13.13 -2.05
N MET A 298 -0.14 -13.18 -3.09
CA MET A 298 -1.28 -14.11 -3.16
C MET A 298 -1.38 -14.78 -4.52
N THR A 299 -2.04 -15.94 -4.53
CA THR A 299 -2.52 -16.60 -5.73
C THR A 299 -3.76 -15.90 -6.28
N ALA A 300 -4.08 -16.11 -7.55
CA ALA A 300 -5.33 -15.62 -8.14
C ALA A 300 -6.60 -16.20 -7.50
N THR A 301 -6.49 -17.34 -6.84
CA THR A 301 -7.55 -18.02 -6.08
C THR A 301 -7.69 -17.51 -4.64
N GLY A 302 -6.85 -16.56 -4.21
CA GLY A 302 -6.97 -15.89 -2.91
C GLY A 302 -6.17 -16.54 -1.78
N GLU A 303 -5.30 -17.51 -2.07
CA GLU A 303 -4.43 -18.11 -1.06
C GLU A 303 -3.17 -17.25 -0.85
N PHE A 304 -2.76 -17.08 0.40
CA PHE A 304 -1.54 -16.36 0.73
C PHE A 304 -0.30 -17.21 0.48
N ILE A 305 0.70 -16.64 -0.20
CA ILE A 305 2.03 -17.23 -0.35
C ILE A 305 2.97 -16.65 0.71
N GLU A 306 2.93 -15.33 0.89
CA GLU A 306 3.75 -14.64 1.89
C GLU A 306 3.07 -13.33 2.31
N VAL A 307 3.12 -13.05 3.61
CA VAL A 307 2.69 -11.78 4.21
C VAL A 307 3.83 -11.32 5.10
N GLN A 308 4.41 -10.17 4.80
CA GLN A 308 5.43 -9.52 5.63
C GLN A 308 4.87 -8.18 6.07
N GLY A 309 4.74 -7.95 7.37
CA GLY A 309 4.23 -6.70 7.92
C GLY A 309 5.11 -6.21 9.06
N THR A 310 5.36 -4.91 9.09
CA THR A 310 6.15 -4.24 10.11
C THR A 310 5.37 -3.05 10.66
N ALA A 311 5.44 -2.86 11.98
CA ALA A 311 5.01 -1.62 12.61
C ALA A 311 6.24 -0.70 12.69
N GLU A 312 6.18 0.48 12.08
CA GLU A 312 7.26 1.48 12.10
C GLU A 312 7.22 2.36 13.37
N GLY A 313 6.23 2.12 14.24
CA GLY A 313 6.10 2.76 15.55
C GLY A 313 5.24 1.96 16.52
N ALA A 314 3.97 2.34 16.66
CA ALA A 314 3.04 1.65 17.54
C ALA A 314 2.60 0.30 16.95
N PRO A 315 2.43 -0.77 17.75
CA PRO A 315 1.88 -2.03 17.28
C PRO A 315 0.45 -1.87 16.73
N PHE A 316 0.10 -2.65 15.71
CA PHE A 316 -1.23 -2.66 15.11
C PHE A 316 -2.08 -3.87 15.54
N GLY A 317 -3.39 -3.69 15.54
CA GLY A 317 -4.37 -4.69 15.95
C GLY A 317 -4.73 -5.70 14.87
N ARG A 318 -5.44 -6.77 15.27
CA ARG A 318 -5.91 -7.81 14.35
C ARG A 318 -6.89 -7.28 13.30
N ASP A 319 -7.77 -6.36 13.68
CA ASP A 319 -8.78 -5.82 12.76
C ASP A 319 -8.12 -4.96 11.68
N GLN A 320 -7.17 -4.10 12.07
CA GLN A 320 -6.36 -3.31 11.13
C GLN A 320 -5.54 -4.19 10.18
N LEU A 321 -4.98 -5.31 10.66
CA LEU A 321 -4.35 -6.30 9.78
C LEU A 321 -5.35 -6.90 8.78
N GLY A 322 -6.58 -7.17 9.22
CA GLY A 322 -7.66 -7.64 8.35
C GLY A 322 -7.95 -6.66 7.22
N ASP A 323 -8.11 -5.38 7.54
CA ASP A 323 -8.40 -4.32 6.58
C ASP A 323 -7.28 -4.19 5.53
N LEU A 324 -6.02 -4.24 5.96
CA LEU A 324 -4.85 -4.23 5.09
C LEU A 324 -4.86 -5.43 4.13
N LEU A 325 -5.15 -6.63 4.63
CA LEU A 325 -5.19 -7.85 3.81
C LEU A 325 -6.36 -7.84 2.82
N ASP A 326 -7.52 -7.29 3.19
CA ASP A 326 -8.68 -7.14 2.31
C ASP A 326 -8.38 -6.17 1.16
N GLN A 327 -7.72 -5.04 1.44
CA GLN A 327 -7.26 -4.12 0.40
C GLN A 327 -6.20 -4.77 -0.50
N ALA A 328 -5.23 -5.50 0.07
CA ALA A 328 -4.22 -6.20 -0.70
C ALA A 328 -4.84 -7.24 -1.64
N ALA A 329 -5.81 -8.01 -1.15
CA ALA A 329 -6.53 -9.00 -1.95
C ALA A 329 -7.30 -8.34 -3.11
N ALA A 330 -7.90 -7.17 -2.88
CA ALA A 330 -8.55 -6.41 -3.95
C ALA A 330 -7.55 -5.93 -5.01
N GLY A 331 -6.42 -5.35 -4.60
CA GLY A 331 -5.36 -4.92 -5.50
C GLY A 331 -4.77 -6.07 -6.31
N ILE A 332 -4.50 -7.21 -5.66
CA ILE A 332 -3.95 -8.40 -6.33
C ILE A 332 -4.92 -8.97 -7.36
N ARG A 333 -6.24 -8.97 -7.11
CA ARG A 333 -7.24 -9.36 -8.13
C ARG A 333 -7.15 -8.51 -9.39
N GLU A 334 -6.94 -7.20 -9.24
CA GLU A 334 -6.78 -6.29 -10.37
C GLU A 334 -5.45 -6.53 -11.11
N LEU A 335 -4.35 -6.73 -10.40
CA LEU A 335 -3.06 -7.09 -11.01
C LEU A 335 -3.13 -8.40 -11.80
N ASN A 336 -3.82 -9.41 -11.26
CA ASN A 336 -4.04 -10.68 -11.94
C ASN A 336 -4.86 -10.51 -13.23
N ARG A 337 -5.86 -9.63 -13.21
CA ARG A 337 -6.65 -9.30 -14.42
C ARG A 337 -5.75 -8.69 -15.51
N GLN A 338 -4.89 -7.75 -15.15
CA GLN A 338 -3.96 -7.11 -16.11
C GLN A 338 -2.94 -8.10 -16.68
N GLN A 339 -2.39 -8.98 -15.84
CA GLN A 339 -1.52 -10.07 -16.28
C GLN A 339 -2.20 -10.99 -17.31
N ASN A 340 -3.46 -11.39 -17.07
CA ASN A 340 -4.22 -12.26 -17.98
C ASN A 340 -4.51 -11.59 -19.33
N MET A 341 -4.84 -10.29 -19.31
CA MET A 341 -5.01 -9.50 -20.54
C MET A 341 -3.78 -9.55 -21.44
N ILE A 342 -2.57 -9.59 -20.87
CA ILE A 342 -1.33 -9.63 -21.63
C ILE A 342 -1.05 -11.03 -22.17
N LEU A 343 -1.31 -12.07 -21.38
CA LEU A 343 -1.11 -13.45 -21.81
C LEU A 343 -2.16 -13.92 -22.83
N ASN A 344 -3.22 -13.13 -23.06
CA ASN A 344 -4.43 -13.48 -23.78
C ASN A 344 -5.13 -14.69 -23.15
N MET A 345 -5.21 -14.69 -21.82
CA MET A 345 -5.85 -15.74 -21.01
C MET A 345 -7.22 -15.33 -20.51
#